data_AF-A0A1X2ID71-F1
#
_entry.id   AF-A0A1X2ID71-F1
#
_cell.length_a   1.000
_cell.length_b   1.000
_cell.length_c   1.000
_cell.angle_alpha   90.00
_cell.angle_beta   90.00
_cell.angle_gamma   90.00
#
_symmetry.space_group_name_H-M   'P 1'
#
loop_
_entity.id
_entity.type
_entity.pdbx_description
1 polymer ?
#
loop_
_entity_poly.entity_id
_entity_poly.type
_entity_poly.pdbx_seq_one_letter_code
_entity_poly.pdbx_strand_id
1 'polypeptide(L)'
;MFYTRALFAEAASEVSAATKSKTTKTLYQVLGSLPNQGVGARVAPTKYINNPTLKDSYYEVTKVNLKEGTTHGRAWGVQVLKGRTLQDGKPTEIRGGLKLKWKEYKA
;
A
#
# COMPACT_ATOMS: atom_id res chain seq x y z
N MET A 1 -26.48 34.06 -39.09
CA MET A 1 -25.58 32.88 -39.05
C MET A 1 -25.16 32.63 -37.61
N PHE A 2 -25.86 31.71 -36.92
CA PHE A 2 -25.58 31.35 -35.53
C PHE A 2 -24.78 30.04 -35.52
N TYR A 3 -23.51 30.09 -35.12
CA TYR A 3 -22.71 28.88 -34.88
C TYR A 3 -22.95 28.41 -33.46
N THR A 4 -23.80 27.37 -33.32
CA THR A 4 -23.92 26.58 -32.10
C THR A 4 -22.67 25.73 -31.91
N ARG A 5 -21.80 26.10 -30.97
CA ARG A 5 -20.67 25.25 -30.56
C ARG A 5 -21.14 24.34 -29.42
N ALA A 6 -21.13 23.06 -29.72
CA ALA A 6 -21.61 21.97 -28.89
C ALA A 6 -21.00 21.96 -27.49
N LEU A 7 -21.86 21.66 -26.52
CA LEU A 7 -21.53 21.20 -25.16
C LEU A 7 -20.54 20.05 -25.23
N PHE A 8 -19.27 20.33 -24.90
CA PHE A 8 -18.31 19.32 -24.49
C PHE A 8 -18.45 19.18 -22.98
N ALA A 9 -19.30 18.25 -22.56
CA ALA A 9 -19.28 17.70 -21.22
C ALA A 9 -18.22 16.60 -21.20
N GLU A 10 -17.02 16.90 -20.70
CA GLU A 10 -15.94 15.91 -20.54
C GLU A 10 -15.38 16.02 -19.11
N ALA A 11 -15.62 14.93 -18.37
CA ALA A 11 -14.85 14.46 -17.23
C ALA A 11 -14.61 15.42 -16.05
N ALA A 12 -15.62 15.50 -15.18
CA ALA A 12 -15.37 15.67 -13.75
C ALA A 12 -14.67 14.41 -13.20
N SER A 13 -13.33 14.36 -13.20
CA SER A 13 -12.56 13.50 -12.28
C SER A 13 -11.07 13.82 -12.30
N GLU A 14 -10.67 15.02 -11.87
CA GLU A 14 -9.26 15.29 -11.56
C GLU A 14 -9.03 15.32 -10.05
N VAL A 15 -8.88 14.10 -9.54
CA VAL A 15 -7.86 13.65 -8.59
C VAL A 15 -7.58 14.61 -7.43
N SER A 16 -8.15 14.27 -6.28
CA SER A 16 -7.73 14.71 -4.96
C SER A 16 -6.24 14.47 -4.75
N ALA A 17 -5.43 15.48 -5.10
CA ALA A 17 -4.02 15.55 -4.77
C ALA A 17 -3.87 15.71 -3.25
N ALA A 18 -3.97 14.59 -2.53
CA ALA A 18 -3.69 14.50 -1.12
C ALA A 18 -2.24 14.97 -0.90
N THR A 19 -2.11 16.11 -0.23
CA THR A 19 -0.87 16.66 0.32
C THR A 19 -0.13 15.55 1.04
N LYS A 20 1.01 15.12 0.47
CA LYS A 20 1.89 14.10 1.05
C LYS A 20 2.58 14.70 2.28
N SER A 21 1.84 14.83 3.37
CA SER A 21 2.41 15.15 4.67
C SER A 21 3.42 14.07 5.03
N LYS A 22 4.61 14.48 5.49
CA LYS A 22 5.74 13.63 5.94
C LYS A 22 5.39 12.85 7.24
N THR A 23 4.14 12.46 7.42
CA THR A 23 3.70 11.67 8.56
C THR A 23 4.10 10.22 8.33
N THR A 24 4.63 9.58 9.37
CA THR A 24 5.04 8.18 9.33
C THR A 24 3.81 7.31 9.14
N LYS A 25 3.64 6.73 7.95
CA LYS A 25 2.45 5.95 7.62
C LYS A 25 2.50 4.56 8.27
N THR A 26 1.38 4.18 8.86
CA THR A 26 1.12 2.80 9.31
C THR A 26 0.89 1.91 8.08
N LEU A 27 0.93 0.59 8.24
CA LEU A 27 0.61 -0.34 7.16
C LEU A 27 -0.76 -0.02 6.55
N TYR A 28 -1.77 0.17 7.39
CA TYR A 28 -3.15 0.40 6.95
C TYR A 28 -3.33 1.72 6.21
N GLN A 29 -2.62 2.78 6.60
CA GLN A 29 -2.61 4.03 5.85
C GLN A 29 -1.90 3.90 4.50
N VAL A 30 -0.83 3.11 4.41
CA VAL A 30 -0.17 2.80 3.12
C VAL A 30 -1.14 2.05 2.22
N LEU A 31 -1.78 1.01 2.74
CA LEU A 31 -2.74 0.17 2.02
C LEU A 31 -4.00 0.91 1.59
N GLY A 32 -4.55 1.76 2.45
CA GLY A 32 -5.71 2.58 2.11
C GLY A 32 -5.41 3.72 1.14
N SER A 33 -4.14 4.08 0.96
CA SER A 33 -3.70 5.03 -0.07
C SER A 33 -3.51 4.39 -1.44
N LEU A 34 -3.53 3.05 -1.52
CA LEU A 34 -3.33 2.28 -2.74
C LEU A 34 -4.68 1.87 -3.36
N PRO A 35 -4.75 1.71 -4.70
CA PRO A 35 -5.91 1.10 -5.34
C PRO A 35 -6.11 -0.33 -4.81
N ASN A 36 -7.36 -0.79 -4.72
CA ASN A 36 -7.72 -2.12 -4.21
C ASN A 36 -7.18 -2.41 -2.80
N GLN A 37 -7.09 -1.39 -1.93
CA GLN A 37 -6.56 -1.52 -0.56
C GLN A 37 -5.13 -2.07 -0.51
N GLY A 38 -4.37 -1.97 -1.61
CA GLY A 38 -3.00 -2.48 -1.70
C GLY A 38 -2.87 -4.00 -1.76
N VAL A 39 -3.92 -4.73 -2.15
CA VAL A 39 -3.81 -6.16 -2.49
C VAL A 39 -2.93 -6.32 -3.73
N GLY A 40 -1.96 -7.23 -3.68
CA GLY A 40 -0.91 -7.42 -4.68
C GLY A 40 0.27 -6.46 -4.52
N ALA A 41 0.18 -5.45 -3.64
CA ALA A 41 1.28 -4.53 -3.40
C ALA A 41 2.36 -5.18 -2.54
N ARG A 42 3.61 -4.82 -2.81
CA ARG A 42 4.75 -5.18 -1.97
C ARG A 42 4.97 -4.09 -0.95
N VAL A 43 5.04 -4.46 0.32
CA VAL A 43 5.26 -3.52 1.42
C VAL A 43 6.37 -4.03 2.32
N ALA A 44 7.21 -3.12 2.79
CA ALA A 44 8.28 -3.44 3.71
C ALA A 44 8.26 -2.46 4.89
N PRO A 45 8.55 -2.93 6.11
CA PRO A 45 8.78 -2.04 7.21
C PRO A 45 10.12 -1.31 6.98
N THR A 46 10.18 -0.03 7.35
CA THR A 46 11.37 0.83 7.15
C THR A 46 12.64 0.23 7.77
N LYS A 47 12.49 -0.56 8.85
CA LYS A 47 13.61 -1.28 9.47
C LYS A 47 14.28 -2.30 8.54
N TYR A 48 13.54 -2.90 7.61
CA TYR A 48 14.10 -3.83 6.62
C TYR A 48 14.85 -3.08 5.53
N ILE A 49 14.27 -1.97 5.06
CA ILE A 49 14.88 -1.09 4.07
C ILE A 49 16.20 -0.49 4.58
N ASN A 50 16.23 -0.06 5.84
CA ASN A 50 17.41 0.55 6.46
C ASN A 50 18.48 -0.47 6.86
N ASN A 51 18.16 -1.77 6.88
CA ASN A 51 19.10 -2.80 7.27
C ASN A 51 19.70 -3.45 6.02
N PRO A 52 21.03 -3.33 5.79
CA PRO A 52 21.67 -3.89 4.59
C PRO A 52 21.52 -5.42 4.51
N THR A 53 21.38 -6.09 5.64
CA THR A 53 21.16 -7.54 5.71
C THR A 53 19.75 -7.94 5.29
N LEU A 54 18.77 -7.03 5.24
CA LEU A 54 17.35 -7.32 4.96
C LEU A 54 16.80 -6.55 3.75
N LYS A 55 17.68 -5.97 2.92
CA LYS A 55 17.32 -5.05 1.83
C LYS A 55 16.33 -5.64 0.80
N ASP A 56 16.37 -6.96 0.59
CA ASP A 56 15.48 -7.68 -0.33
C ASP A 56 14.37 -8.44 0.41
N SER A 57 13.90 -7.88 1.52
CA SER A 57 12.86 -8.49 2.36
C SER A 57 11.60 -7.62 2.35
N TYR A 58 10.52 -8.18 1.85
CA TYR A 58 9.23 -7.52 1.73
C TYR A 58 8.08 -8.49 1.99
N TYR A 59 6.90 -7.95 2.22
CA TYR A 59 5.66 -8.69 2.29
C TYR A 59 4.87 -8.40 1.02
N GLU A 60 4.42 -9.45 0.34
CA GLU A 60 3.45 -9.33 -0.73
C GLU A 60 2.05 -9.48 -0.15
N VAL A 61 1.27 -8.41 -0.21
CA VAL A 61 -0.03 -8.35 0.45
C VAL A 61 -1.05 -9.12 -0.37
N THR A 62 -1.70 -10.11 0.23
CA THR A 62 -2.69 -10.96 -0.47
C THR A 62 -4.11 -10.68 -0.02
N LYS A 63 -4.29 -10.29 1.25
CA LYS A 63 -5.59 -9.98 1.81
C LYS A 63 -5.47 -8.83 2.78
N VAL A 64 -6.43 -7.91 2.73
CA VAL A 64 -6.53 -6.81 3.66
C VAL A 64 -7.95 -6.75 4.19
N ASN A 65 -8.08 -6.54 5.50
CA ASN A 65 -9.35 -6.26 6.15
C ASN A 65 -9.19 -4.99 6.97
N LEU A 66 -9.53 -3.86 6.36
CA LEU A 66 -9.52 -2.54 6.99
C LEU A 66 -10.83 -2.32 7.73
N LYS A 67 -10.77 -1.74 8.93
CA LYS A 67 -11.96 -1.23 9.61
C LYS A 67 -12.31 0.16 9.07
N GLU A 68 -13.56 0.59 9.26
CA GLU A 68 -14.01 1.94 8.93
C GLU A 68 -13.06 2.97 9.55
N GLY A 69 -12.56 3.89 8.72
CA GLY A 69 -11.56 4.89 9.11
C GLY A 69 -10.10 4.55 8.79
N THR A 70 -9.80 3.45 8.10
CA THR A 70 -8.51 3.12 7.41
C THR A 70 -7.26 3.07 8.33
N THR A 71 -7.44 3.33 9.62
CA THR A 71 -6.35 3.50 10.58
C THR A 71 -6.00 2.17 11.23
N HIS A 72 -6.97 1.25 11.30
CA HIS A 72 -6.86 -0.05 11.95
C HIS A 72 -7.33 -1.14 11.00
N GLY A 73 -6.82 -2.35 11.19
CA GLY A 73 -7.20 -3.49 10.37
C GLY A 73 -6.39 -4.73 10.68
N ARG A 74 -6.47 -5.68 9.77
CA ARG A 74 -5.61 -6.85 9.69
C ARG A 74 -5.19 -7.01 8.24
N ALA A 75 -3.95 -7.43 8.02
CA ALA A 75 -3.45 -7.70 6.68
C ALA A 75 -2.71 -9.03 6.70
N TRP A 76 -2.81 -9.74 5.59
CA TRP A 76 -2.12 -10.99 5.34
C TRP A 76 -1.28 -10.83 4.09
N GLY A 77 -0.13 -11.49 4.09
CA GLY A 77 0.76 -11.47 2.96
C GLY A 77 1.80 -12.55 3.00
N VAL A 78 2.39 -12.82 1.85
CA VAL A 78 3.53 -13.74 1.72
C VAL A 78 4.78 -12.98 2.13
N GLN A 79 5.51 -13.52 3.10
CA GLN A 79 6.77 -12.94 3.52
C GLN A 79 7.89 -13.43 2.61
N VAL A 80 8.56 -12.50 1.94
CA VAL A 80 9.75 -12.76 1.13
C VAL A 80 10.95 -12.18 1.86
N LEU A 81 11.98 -12.99 2.10
CA LEU A 81 13.23 -12.60 2.75
C LEU A 81 14.39 -12.98 1.83
N LYS A 82 15.13 -11.99 1.34
CA LYS A 82 16.30 -12.21 0.46
C LYS A 82 15.97 -13.07 -0.76
N GLY A 83 14.80 -12.85 -1.35
CA GLY A 83 14.30 -13.65 -2.46
C GLY A 83 13.77 -15.04 -2.10
N ARG A 84 13.76 -15.44 -0.83
CA ARG A 84 13.13 -16.69 -0.38
C ARG A 84 11.74 -16.42 0.20
N THR A 85 10.73 -17.12 -0.30
CA THR A 85 9.39 -17.12 0.31
C THR A 85 9.39 -17.92 1.60
N LEU A 86 8.91 -17.33 2.70
CA LEU A 86 8.69 -18.04 3.96
C LEU A 86 7.35 -18.77 3.93
N GLN A 87 7.20 -19.76 4.81
CA GLN A 87 5.97 -20.53 5.01
C GLN A 87 5.45 -21.20 3.73
N ASP A 88 6.35 -21.69 2.87
CA ASP A 88 5.97 -22.32 1.58
C ASP A 88 5.13 -21.40 0.67
N GLY A 89 5.28 -20.07 0.80
CA GLY A 89 4.48 -19.10 0.06
C GLY A 89 3.07 -18.89 0.63
N LYS A 90 2.77 -19.41 1.84
CA LYS A 90 1.46 -19.23 2.47
C LYS A 90 1.29 -17.80 2.99
N PRO A 91 0.13 -17.16 2.72
CA PRO A 91 -0.23 -15.89 3.33
C PRO A 91 -0.20 -15.96 4.85
N THR A 92 0.69 -15.20 5.48
CA THR A 92 0.78 -15.09 6.93
C THR A 92 0.30 -13.72 7.38
N GLU A 93 -0.27 -13.63 8.57
CA GLU A 93 -0.69 -12.35 9.14
C GLU A 93 0.51 -11.41 9.35
N ILE A 94 0.42 -10.21 8.77
CA ILE A 94 1.45 -9.18 8.87
C ILE A 94 1.34 -8.51 10.25
N ARG A 95 2.22 -8.93 11.16
CA ARG A 95 2.28 -8.37 12.52
C ARG A 95 2.95 -7.00 12.55
N GLY A 96 2.52 -6.16 13.49
CA GLY A 96 3.14 -4.84 13.71
C GLY A 96 2.71 -3.77 12.70
N GLY A 97 1.55 -3.91 12.06
CA GLY A 97 0.99 -2.94 11.12
C GLY A 97 0.86 -1.51 11.68
N LEU A 98 0.56 -1.38 12.98
CA LEU A 98 0.43 -0.09 13.67
C LEU A 98 1.73 0.40 14.31
N LYS A 99 2.60 -0.51 14.76
CA LYS A 99 3.81 -0.18 15.54
C LYS A 99 4.98 0.23 14.66
N LEU A 100 5.08 -0.38 13.48
CA LEU A 100 6.19 -0.15 12.55
C LEU A 100 5.82 0.91 11.53
N LYS A 101 6.85 1.58 11.01
CA LYS A 101 6.72 2.50 9.88
C LYS A 101 6.79 1.69 8.60
N TRP A 102 5.73 1.69 7.82
CA TRP A 102 5.65 0.90 6.58
C TRP A 102 5.86 1.79 5.36
N LYS A 103 6.44 1.21 4.32
CA LYS A 103 6.60 1.82 3.01
C LYS A 103 6.24 0.80 1.93
N GLU A 104 5.77 1.28 0.80
CA GLU A 104 5.70 0.42 -0.38
C GLU A 104 7.13 0.06 -0.79
N TYR A 105 7.31 -1.21 -1.15
CA TYR A 105 8.57 -1.71 -1.69
C TYR A 105 8.44 -1.70 -3.22
N LYS A 106 9.03 -0.68 -3.85
CA LYS A 106 9.25 -0.66 -5.30
C LYS A 106 10.59 -1.35 -5.56
N ALA A 107 10.55 -2.47 -6.26
CA ALA A 107 11.74 -3.11 -6.80
C ALA A 107 12.31 -2.27 -7.94
#